data_AF-A0A2H5QWI8-F1
#
_entry.id   AF-A0A2H5QWI8-F1
#
_cell.length_a   1.000
_cell.length_b   1.000
_cell.length_c   1.000
_cell.angle_alpha   90.00
_cell.angle_beta   90.00
_cell.angle_gamma   90.00
#
_symmetry.space_group_name_H-M   'P 1'
#
loop_
_entity.id
_entity.type
_entity.pdbx_description
1 polymer ?
#
loop_
_entity_poly.entity_id
_entity_poly.type
_entity_poly.pdbx_seq_one_letter_code
_entity_poly.pdbx_strand_id
1 'polypeptide(L)'
;MPKAIAAIVAIDTVKHSEAFIGKSNQEYCSWIQDSEKCGGAIDLSILVDYYGREIAAYDIQTTRCDLYGQEKKYSERVMLIYDELHYDALAISAFEGAPAEFDQILVPVRKDRTIGLAEELVFETC
;
A
#
# COMPACT_ATOMS: atom_id res chain seq x y z
N MET A 1 1.57 8.68 -9.79
CA MET A 1 1.19 7.28 -9.49
C MET A 1 0.10 6.74 -10.45
N PRO A 2 -1.01 7.43 -10.73
CA PRO A 2 -2.12 6.84 -11.50
C PRO A 2 -1.78 6.36 -12.91
N LYS A 3 -0.90 7.10 -13.62
CA LYS A 3 -0.40 6.71 -14.94
C LYS A 3 0.37 5.38 -14.94
N ALA A 4 1.10 5.08 -13.86
CA ALA A 4 1.84 3.82 -13.75
C ALA A 4 0.87 2.65 -13.56
N ILE A 5 -0.15 2.81 -12.71
CA ILE A 5 -1.20 1.82 -12.50
C ILE A 5 -1.93 1.53 -13.82
N ALA A 6 -2.37 2.58 -14.53
CA ALA A 6 -3.02 2.41 -15.84
C ALA A 6 -2.14 1.64 -16.84
N ALA A 7 -0.83 1.93 -16.89
CA ALA A 7 0.09 1.21 -17.75
C ALA A 7 0.21 -0.28 -17.36
N ILE A 8 0.30 -0.60 -16.06
CA ILE A 8 0.38 -1.99 -15.57
C ILE A 8 -0.90 -2.76 -15.90
N VAL A 9 -2.06 -2.15 -15.67
CA VAL A 9 -3.37 -2.73 -15.98
C VAL A 9 -3.51 -3.01 -17.48
N ALA A 10 -3.04 -2.10 -18.33
CA ALA A 10 -3.10 -2.25 -19.79
C ALA A 10 -2.17 -3.36 -20.33
N ILE A 11 -1.07 -3.69 -19.64
CA ILE A 11 -0.10 -4.70 -20.08
C ILE A 11 -0.63 -6.12 -19.91
N ASP A 12 -1.29 -6.41 -18.78
CA ASP A 12 -1.76 -7.77 -18.45
C ASP A 12 -3.26 -7.77 -18.15
N THR A 13 -4.06 -7.86 -19.21
CA THR A 13 -5.53 -7.83 -19.14
C THR A 13 -6.14 -9.12 -18.61
N VAL A 14 -5.37 -10.22 -18.60
CA VAL A 14 -5.80 -11.51 -18.04
C VAL A 14 -5.71 -11.45 -16.52
N LYS A 15 -4.59 -10.96 -16.00
CA LYS A 15 -4.40 -10.77 -14.56
C LYS A 15 -5.31 -9.66 -14.02
N HIS A 16 -5.37 -8.51 -14.71
CA HIS A 16 -6.23 -7.39 -14.35
C HIS A 16 -7.54 -7.47 -15.14
N SER A 17 -8.24 -8.59 -14.96
CA SER A 17 -9.53 -8.84 -15.60
C SER A 17 -10.63 -7.95 -15.03
N GLU A 18 -11.73 -7.81 -15.75
CA GLU A 18 -12.90 -7.05 -15.29
C GLU A 18 -13.47 -7.59 -13.97
N ALA A 19 -13.40 -8.90 -13.74
CA ALA A 19 -13.80 -9.50 -12.48
C ALA A 19 -12.91 -9.06 -11.30
N PHE A 20 -11.65 -8.72 -11.56
CA PHE A 20 -10.69 -8.26 -10.55
C PHE A 20 -10.79 -6.76 -10.31
N ILE A 21 -10.84 -5.95 -11.37
CA ILE A 21 -10.84 -4.47 -11.28
C ILE A 21 -12.24 -3.85 -11.24
N GLY A 22 -13.30 -4.67 -11.35
CA GLY A 22 -14.70 -4.27 -11.27
C GLY A 22 -15.23 -3.46 -12.46
N LYS A 23 -14.44 -3.33 -13.52
CA LYS A 23 -14.70 -2.53 -14.72
C LYS A 23 -13.99 -3.13 -15.92
N SER A 24 -14.40 -2.75 -17.14
CA SER A 24 -13.59 -3.08 -18.32
C SER A 24 -12.19 -2.45 -18.19
N ASN A 25 -11.17 -3.11 -18.74
CA ASN A 25 -9.78 -2.65 -18.64
C ASN A 25 -9.60 -1.20 -19.14
N GLN A 26 -10.24 -0.86 -20.26
CA GLN A 26 -10.20 0.49 -20.83
C GLN A 26 -10.88 1.53 -19.91
N GLU A 27 -12.02 1.17 -19.33
CA GLU A 27 -12.74 2.04 -18.40
C GLU A 27 -11.92 2.26 -17.13
N TYR A 28 -11.31 1.22 -16.56
CA TYR A 28 -10.45 1.34 -15.38
C TYR A 28 -9.24 2.24 -15.66
N CYS A 29 -8.56 2.03 -16.79
CA CYS A 29 -7.40 2.85 -17.18
C CYS A 29 -7.78 4.33 -17.34
N SER A 30 -8.97 4.63 -17.85
CA SER A 30 -9.46 6.00 -17.98
C SER A 30 -9.84 6.57 -16.62
N TRP A 31 -10.54 5.79 -15.80
CA TRP A 31 -11.04 6.16 -14.48
C TRP A 31 -9.90 6.49 -13.50
N ILE A 32 -8.87 5.65 -13.42
CA ILE A 32 -7.78 5.87 -12.45
C ILE A 32 -6.97 7.12 -12.79
N GLN A 33 -6.94 7.55 -14.06
CA GLN A 33 -6.20 8.74 -14.51
C GLN A 33 -6.96 10.06 -14.30
N ASP A 34 -8.25 10.00 -13.93
CA ASP A 34 -9.06 11.17 -13.61
C ASP A 34 -8.67 11.71 -12.23
N SER A 35 -8.34 13.01 -12.16
CA SER A 35 -7.89 13.67 -10.93
C SER A 35 -8.97 13.78 -9.86
N GLU A 36 -10.24 13.65 -10.22
CA GLU A 36 -11.36 13.65 -9.27
C GLU A 36 -11.62 12.26 -8.68
N LYS A 37 -10.89 11.23 -9.13
CA LYS A 37 -11.03 9.85 -8.66
C LYS A 37 -9.88 9.48 -7.75
N CYS A 38 -10.23 8.85 -6.63
CA CYS A 38 -9.26 8.29 -5.70
C CYS A 38 -9.14 6.79 -5.94
N GLY A 39 -7.90 6.32 -6.00
CA GLY A 39 -7.60 4.90 -5.97
C GLY A 39 -7.89 4.27 -4.61
N GLY A 40 -7.69 2.96 -4.49
CA GLY A 40 -7.92 2.21 -3.24
C GLY A 40 -7.24 0.85 -3.21
N ALA A 41 -7.90 -0.11 -2.55
CA ALA A 41 -7.35 -1.45 -2.29
C ALA A 41 -6.89 -2.19 -3.55
N ILE A 42 -7.61 -2.04 -4.67
CA ILE A 42 -7.24 -2.65 -5.96
C ILE A 42 -5.91 -2.06 -6.45
N ASP A 43 -5.74 -0.74 -6.37
CA ASP A 43 -4.50 -0.08 -6.78
C ASP A 43 -3.31 -0.51 -5.92
N LEU A 44 -3.51 -0.61 -4.60
CA LEU A 44 -2.48 -1.13 -3.69
C LEU A 44 -2.07 -2.56 -4.07
N SER A 45 -3.02 -3.43 -4.40
CA SER A 45 -2.71 -4.80 -4.83
C SER A 45 -1.90 -4.85 -6.15
N ILE A 46 -2.18 -3.94 -7.09
CA ILE A 46 -1.41 -3.81 -8.35
C ILE A 46 0.01 -3.32 -8.04
N LEU A 47 0.16 -2.34 -7.15
CA LEU A 47 1.45 -1.77 -6.78
C LEU A 47 2.36 -2.76 -6.04
N VAL A 48 1.79 -3.65 -5.22
CA VAL A 48 2.55 -4.72 -4.57
C VAL A 48 3.30 -5.57 -5.61
N ASP A 49 2.58 -6.00 -6.64
CA ASP A 49 3.16 -6.84 -7.69
C ASP A 49 4.16 -6.08 -8.56
N TYR A 50 3.91 -4.78 -8.78
CA TYR A 50 4.79 -3.93 -9.57
C TYR A 50 6.13 -3.65 -8.88
N TYR A 51 6.10 -3.32 -7.59
CA TYR A 51 7.31 -3.03 -6.82
C TYR A 51 7.98 -4.29 -6.25
N GLY A 52 7.26 -5.41 -6.20
CA GLY A 52 7.76 -6.64 -5.58
C GLY A 52 7.96 -6.48 -4.08
N ARG A 53 6.99 -5.85 -3.41
CA ARG A 53 7.03 -5.48 -1.99
C ARG A 53 5.64 -5.62 -1.38
N GLU A 54 5.57 -6.03 -0.12
CA GLU A 54 4.29 -6.00 0.62
C GLU A 54 3.89 -4.54 0.93
N ILE A 55 2.58 -4.32 1.11
CA ILE A 55 2.06 -3.05 1.63
C ILE A 55 1.19 -3.39 2.85
N ALA A 56 1.47 -2.77 4.00
CA ALA A 56 0.55 -2.75 5.14
C ALA A 56 -0.20 -1.42 5.14
N ALA A 57 -1.53 -1.46 5.12
CA ALA A 57 -2.38 -0.29 5.33
C ALA A 57 -3.08 -0.40 6.68
N TYR A 58 -2.77 0.54 7.59
CA TYR A 58 -3.38 0.64 8.91
C TYR A 58 -4.58 1.57 8.85
N ASP A 59 -5.77 1.01 9.03
CA ASP A 59 -7.00 1.77 9.21
C ASP A 59 -7.03 2.29 10.64
N ILE A 60 -6.88 3.60 10.80
CA ILE A 60 -6.79 4.24 12.12
C ILE A 60 -8.12 4.25 12.85
N GLN A 61 -9.24 4.15 12.13
CA GLN A 61 -10.56 4.14 12.75
C GLN A 61 -10.89 2.76 13.32
N THR A 62 -10.53 1.70 12.60
CA THR A 62 -10.85 0.33 13.01
C THR A 62 -9.71 -0.40 13.69
N THR A 63 -8.52 0.21 13.76
CA THR A 63 -7.26 -0.41 14.22
C THR A 63 -6.84 -1.64 13.42
N ARG A 64 -7.48 -1.88 12.27
CA ARG A 64 -7.22 -3.02 11.39
C ARG A 64 -5.99 -2.76 10.52
N CYS A 65 -5.18 -3.79 10.28
CA CYS A 65 -4.11 -3.76 9.30
C CYS A 65 -4.46 -4.66 8.11
N ASP A 66 -4.58 -4.06 6.92
CA ASP A 66 -4.75 -4.78 5.65
C ASP A 66 -3.38 -5.05 5.01
N LEU A 67 -3.03 -6.34 4.86
CA LEU A 67 -1.75 -6.79 4.32
C LEU A 67 -1.89 -7.24 2.86
N TYR A 68 -1.36 -6.44 1.94
CA TYR A 68 -1.35 -6.72 0.52
C TYR A 68 -0.07 -7.47 0.11
N GLY A 69 -0.23 -8.59 -0.61
CA GLY A 69 0.86 -9.45 -1.10
C GLY A 69 1.51 -10.35 -0.05
N GLN A 70 0.86 -10.56 1.09
CA GLN A 70 1.36 -11.41 2.18
C GLN A 70 1.69 -12.85 1.76
N GLU A 71 1.06 -13.33 0.69
CA GLU A 71 1.25 -14.65 0.09
C GLU A 71 2.47 -14.72 -0.86
N LYS A 72 3.00 -13.57 -1.30
CA LYS A 72 4.03 -13.47 -2.35
C LYS A 72 5.46 -13.62 -1.82
N LYS A 73 5.63 -13.83 -0.51
CA LYS A 73 6.91 -14.04 0.18
C LYS A 73 7.93 -12.92 -0.08
N TYR A 74 7.48 -11.68 -0.24
CA TYR A 74 8.39 -10.55 -0.33
C TYR A 74 9.13 -10.36 1.01
N SER A 75 10.39 -9.93 0.94
CA SER A 75 11.25 -9.74 2.11
C SER A 75 11.11 -8.36 2.76
N GLU A 76 10.45 -7.44 2.07
CA GLU A 76 10.34 -6.03 2.45
C GLU A 76 8.90 -5.54 2.25
N ARG A 77 8.53 -4.56 3.06
CA ARG A 77 7.19 -3.96 3.12
C ARG A 77 7.29 -2.44 3.28
N VAL A 78 6.32 -1.73 2.73
CA VAL A 78 6.03 -0.32 3.08
C VAL A 78 4.75 -0.23 3.88
N MET A 79 4.60 0.83 4.68
CA MET A 79 3.46 1.02 5.57
C MET A 79 2.71 2.30 5.21
N LEU A 80 1.39 2.24 5.31
CA LEU A 80 0.47 3.35 5.09
C LEU A 80 -0.47 3.48 6.29
N ILE A 81 -0.89 4.69 6.61
CA ILE A 81 -2.12 4.93 7.39
C ILE A 81 -3.27 5.25 6.44
N TYR A 82 -4.47 4.89 6.85
CA TYR A 82 -5.72 5.15 6.15
C TYR A 82 -6.75 5.75 7.11
N ASP A 83 -7.28 6.92 6.77
CA ASP A 83 -8.22 7.71 7.59
C ASP A 83 -9.68 7.68 7.08
N GLU A 84 -10.04 6.67 6.27
CA GLU A 84 -11.25 6.54 5.45
C GLU A 84 -11.25 7.35 4.14
N LEU A 85 -10.39 8.35 3.99
CA LEU A 85 -10.37 9.21 2.79
C LEU A 85 -9.03 9.19 2.06
N HIS A 86 -7.92 9.16 2.79
CA HIS A 86 -6.56 9.29 2.31
C HIS A 86 -5.67 8.17 2.79
N TYR A 87 -4.66 7.86 1.97
CA TYR A 87 -3.52 7.06 2.37
C TYR A 87 -2.30 7.96 2.51
N ASP A 88 -1.66 7.92 3.68
CA ASP A 88 -0.39 8.59 3.91
C ASP A 88 0.70 7.57 4.20
N ALA A 89 1.92 7.84 3.71
CA ALA A 89 3.07 6.98 3.93
C ALA A 89 3.55 7.08 5.38
N LEU A 90 3.77 5.93 6.00
CA LEU A 90 4.44 5.82 7.28
C LEU A 90 5.94 5.59 7.09
N ALA A 91 6.73 6.28 7.91
CA ALA A 91 8.15 6.04 8.03
C ALA A 91 8.50 5.78 9.50
N ILE A 92 9.43 4.85 9.75
CA ILE A 92 9.89 4.52 11.09
C ILE A 92 11.11 5.38 11.40
N SER A 93 11.02 6.23 12.41
CA SER A 93 12.17 6.99 12.87
C SER A 93 13.16 6.10 13.64
N ALA A 94 14.45 6.36 13.45
CA ALA A 94 15.50 5.55 14.08
C ALA A 94 15.47 5.62 15.62
N PHE A 95 15.10 6.79 16.16
CA PHE A 95 14.90 7.07 17.59
C PHE A 95 14.11 8.39 17.75
N GLU A 96 13.61 8.65 18.96
CA GLU A 96 12.87 9.88 19.25
C GLU A 96 13.73 11.14 18.99
N GLY A 97 13.22 12.06 18.16
CA GLY A 97 13.95 13.26 17.77
C GLY A 97 15.06 13.05 16.73
N ALA A 98 15.16 11.85 16.14
CA ALA A 98 16.07 11.62 15.03
C ALA A 98 15.71 12.53 13.83
N PRO A 99 16.70 13.04 13.10
CA PRO A 99 16.45 13.73 11.84
C PRO A 99 15.69 12.84 10.84
N ALA A 100 14.74 13.41 10.12
CA ALA A 100 13.88 12.68 9.17
C ALA A 100 14.66 11.96 8.04
N GLU A 101 15.91 12.38 7.77
CA GLU A 101 16.81 11.69 6.83
C GLU A 101 17.19 10.26 7.28
N PHE A 102 17.00 9.93 8.55
CA PHE A 102 17.20 8.58 9.09
C PHE A 102 15.92 7.74 9.13
N ASP A 103 14.79 8.29 8.68
CA ASP A 103 13.53 7.56 8.70
C ASP A 103 13.53 6.44 7.66
N GLN A 104 13.05 5.28 8.07
CA GLN A 104 12.98 4.07 7.24
C GLN A 104 11.57 3.88 6.69
N ILE A 105 11.44 3.89 5.36
CA ILE A 105 10.17 3.65 4.66
C ILE A 105 10.02 2.17 4.27
N LEU A 106 11.15 1.51 3.95
CA LEU A 106 11.20 0.08 3.63
C LEU A 106 11.57 -0.71 4.87
N VAL A 107 10.69 -1.61 5.28
CA VAL A 107 10.82 -2.39 6.51
C VAL A 107 10.92 -3.88 6.16
N PRO A 108 11.83 -4.65 6.79
CA PRO A 108 11.91 -6.09 6.55
C PRO A 108 10.65 -6.81 7.06
N VAL A 109 10.13 -7.75 6.27
CA VAL A 109 9.02 -8.62 6.67
C VAL A 109 9.55 -9.67 7.63
N ARG A 110 9.12 -9.59 8.90
CA ARG A 110 9.52 -10.55 9.93
C ARG A 110 8.73 -11.86 9.81
N LYS A 111 9.29 -12.95 10.34
CA LYS A 111 8.67 -14.30 10.30
C LYS A 111 7.36 -14.37 11.09
N ASP A 112 7.30 -13.66 12.21
CA ASP A 112 6.11 -13.49 13.05
C ASP A 112 5.13 -12.46 12.49
N ARG A 113 5.45 -11.85 11.34
CA ARG A 113 4.66 -10.83 10.62
C ARG A 113 4.45 -9.52 11.38
N THR A 114 4.97 -9.41 12.60
CA THR A 114 4.95 -8.16 13.38
C THR A 114 5.83 -7.12 12.70
N ILE A 115 5.46 -5.85 12.84
CA ILE A 115 6.35 -4.74 12.48
C ILE A 115 7.31 -4.36 13.63
N GLY A 116 7.32 -5.15 14.71
CA GLY A 116 8.15 -4.91 15.88
C GLY A 116 7.63 -3.75 16.74
N LEU A 117 8.54 -2.99 17.36
CA LEU A 117 8.18 -1.84 18.22
C LEU A 117 7.35 -0.77 17.50
N ALA A 118 7.35 -0.74 16.16
CA ALA A 118 6.54 0.17 15.38
C ALA A 118 5.02 -0.09 15.52
N GLU A 119 4.61 -1.30 15.93
CA GLU A 119 3.19 -1.60 16.21
C GLU A 119 2.66 -0.79 17.40
N GLU A 120 3.44 -0.61 18.46
CA GLU A 120 3.04 0.19 19.63
C GLU A 120 2.88 1.67 19.26
N LEU A 121 3.79 2.21 18.43
CA LEU A 121 3.77 3.62 17.99
C LEU A 121 2.55 3.97 17.11
N VAL A 122 2.12 3.05 16.23
CA VAL A 122 0.94 3.27 15.36
C VAL A 122 -0.33 3.39 16.21
N PHE A 123 -0.41 2.71 17.35
CA PHE A 123 -1.57 2.77 18.24
C PHE A 123 -1.47 3.84 19.33
N GLU A 124 -0.27 4.34 19.65
CA GLU A 124 -0.06 5.43 20.63
C GLU A 124 -0.33 6.83 20.04
N THR A 125 -0.44 6.95 18.72
CA THR A 125 -0.67 8.24 18.04
C THR A 125 -2.15 8.50 17.72
N CYS A 126 -3.07 7.67 18.24
CA CYS A 126 -4.53 7.83 18.11
C CYS A 126 -5.17 8.45 19.36
#